data_AF-A0A166L2X9-F1
#
_entry.id   AF-A0A166L2X9-F1
#
_cell.length_a   1.000
_cell.length_b   1.000
_cell.length_c   1.000
_cell.angle_alpha   90.00
_cell.angle_beta   90.00
_cell.angle_gamma   90.00
#
_symmetry.space_group_name_H-M   'P 1'
#
loop_
_entity.id
_entity.type
_entity.pdbx_description
1 polymer ?
#
loop_
_entity_poly.entity_id
_entity_poly.type
_entity_poly.pdbx_seq_one_letter_code
_entity_poly.pdbx_strand_id
1 'polypeptide(L)'
;TKKSKGLHATGMAAASCARHQLFRPQGMGDLQKGERQTNMDYTLASAIKAPKLLRLGISYDVVCLWIKCFGKHVKYLPSAIQLSNSIEDIIPLIPKFHLQAHKEDCHSRYSFNFCLGAGCTDGKGIERTWDGVISEKC
;
A
#
# COMPACT_ATOMS: atom_id res chain seq x y z
N THR A 1 -4.40 -19.97 -12.49
CA THR A 1 -4.80 -20.90 -11.40
C THR A 1 -6.25 -21.31 -11.62
N LYS A 2 -6.59 -22.57 -11.32
CA LYS A 2 -7.91 -23.19 -11.60
C LYS A 2 -9.14 -22.52 -10.94
N LYS A 3 -8.98 -21.46 -10.13
CA LYS A 3 -10.03 -20.84 -9.30
C LYS A 3 -10.43 -19.39 -9.66
N SER A 4 -10.15 -18.90 -10.87
CA SER A 4 -10.47 -17.49 -11.25
C SER A 4 -11.38 -17.33 -12.47
N LYS A 5 -11.78 -18.42 -13.14
CA LYS A 5 -12.70 -18.33 -14.28
C LYS A 5 -14.10 -17.94 -13.79
N GLY A 6 -14.68 -16.89 -14.39
CA GLY A 6 -16.03 -16.42 -14.09
C GLY A 6 -16.16 -15.44 -12.92
N LEU A 7 -15.06 -15.11 -12.23
CA LEU A 7 -15.08 -14.08 -11.19
C LEU A 7 -14.85 -12.69 -11.79
N HIS A 8 -15.69 -11.72 -11.42
CA HIS A 8 -15.49 -10.31 -11.76
C HIS A 8 -14.24 -9.72 -11.07
N ALA A 9 -14.00 -10.15 -9.82
CA ALA A 9 -12.84 -9.78 -9.03
C ALA A 9 -12.28 -11.02 -8.31
N THR A 10 -10.95 -11.08 -8.17
CA THR A 10 -10.23 -12.17 -7.49
C THR A 10 -9.76 -11.79 -6.08
N GLY A 11 -10.04 -10.56 -5.66
CA GLY A 11 -9.66 -9.97 -4.38
C GLY A 11 -9.87 -8.46 -4.43
N MET A 12 -9.40 -7.76 -3.41
CA MET A 12 -9.51 -6.30 -3.28
C MET A 12 -8.19 -5.72 -2.81
N ALA A 13 -7.78 -4.60 -3.38
CA ALA A 13 -6.72 -3.75 -2.85
C ALA A 13 -7.36 -2.63 -2.03
N ALA A 14 -6.71 -2.27 -0.92
CA ALA A 14 -7.10 -1.10 -0.14
C ALA A 14 -5.89 -0.35 0.40
N ALA A 15 -6.02 0.97 0.52
CA ALA A 15 -5.07 1.89 1.12
C ALA A 15 -5.77 2.58 2.29
N SER A 16 -5.16 2.48 3.48
CA SER A 16 -5.64 3.16 4.68
C SER A 16 -4.58 4.08 5.26
N CYS A 17 -5.02 5.04 6.06
CA CYS A 17 -4.11 5.83 6.88
C CYS A 17 -3.52 4.92 7.97
N ALA A 18 -2.22 4.66 7.94
CA ALA A 18 -1.57 3.79 8.93
C ALA A 18 -1.69 4.30 10.38
N ARG A 19 -1.87 5.62 10.58
CA ARG A 19 -2.02 6.21 11.92
C ARG A 19 -3.44 6.12 12.47
N HIS A 20 -4.42 6.48 11.65
CA HIS A 20 -5.83 6.58 12.08
C HIS A 20 -6.65 5.34 11.71
N GLN A 21 -6.08 4.41 10.95
CA GLN A 21 -6.73 3.16 10.51
C GLN A 21 -8.04 3.42 9.75
N LEU A 22 -8.07 4.48 8.94
CA LEU A 22 -9.21 4.83 8.10
C LEU A 22 -8.88 4.58 6.63
N PHE A 23 -9.80 3.95 5.90
CA PHE A 23 -9.66 3.81 4.44
C PHE A 23 -9.57 5.18 3.79
N ARG A 24 -8.66 5.29 2.82
CA ARG A 24 -8.48 6.54 2.07
C ARG A 24 -9.59 6.68 1.03
N PRO A 25 -10.11 7.89 0.79
CA PRO A 25 -10.97 8.15 -0.35
C PRO A 25 -10.29 7.67 -1.64
N GLN A 26 -11.03 6.95 -2.50
CA GLN A 26 -10.52 6.35 -3.75
C GLN A 26 -9.35 5.36 -3.53
N GLY A 27 -9.17 4.88 -2.30
CA GLY A 27 -8.11 3.96 -1.94
C GLY A 27 -8.53 2.50 -1.94
N MET A 28 -9.65 2.12 -2.58
CA MET A 28 -10.09 0.72 -2.66
C MET A 28 -10.39 0.35 -4.11
N GLY A 29 -10.07 -0.87 -4.52
CA GLY A 29 -10.31 -1.34 -5.88
C GLY A 29 -10.23 -2.84 -6.04
N ASP A 30 -10.99 -3.36 -7.01
CA ASP A 30 -11.05 -4.79 -7.31
C ASP A 30 -9.76 -5.29 -7.98
N LEU A 31 -9.31 -6.47 -7.54
CA LEU A 31 -8.16 -7.15 -8.14
C LEU A 31 -8.61 -8.04 -9.30
N GLN A 32 -8.23 -7.68 -10.51
CA GLN A 32 -8.54 -8.47 -11.72
C GLN A 32 -7.93 -9.87 -11.69
N LYS A 33 -6.71 -10.02 -11.14
CA LYS A 33 -6.02 -11.32 -11.03
C LYS A 33 -4.91 -11.28 -9.98
N GLY A 34 -5.29 -11.46 -8.72
CA GLY A 34 -4.40 -11.36 -7.57
C GLY A 34 -3.76 -9.97 -7.43
N GLU A 35 -2.80 -9.87 -6.52
CA GLU A 35 -2.09 -8.63 -6.18
C GLU A 35 -1.01 -8.29 -7.23
N ARG A 36 -1.45 -7.95 -8.44
CA ARG A 36 -0.54 -7.40 -9.46
C ARG A 36 -0.11 -6.00 -9.04
N GLN A 37 1.18 -5.70 -9.21
CA GLN A 37 1.74 -4.39 -8.87
C GLN A 37 0.95 -3.24 -9.53
N THR A 38 0.51 -3.39 -10.78
CA THR A 38 -0.31 -2.37 -11.47
C THR A 38 -1.60 -2.00 -10.73
N ASN A 39 -2.27 -2.98 -10.09
CA ASN A 39 -3.47 -2.70 -9.31
C ASN A 39 -3.12 -1.93 -8.03
N MET A 40 -1.98 -2.26 -7.41
CA MET A 40 -1.48 -1.55 -6.22
C MET A 40 -1.04 -0.13 -6.57
N ASP A 41 -0.36 0.05 -7.70
CA ASP A 41 0.07 1.36 -8.22
C ASP A 41 -1.13 2.27 -8.43
N TYR A 42 -2.16 1.77 -9.12
CA TYR A 42 -3.39 2.50 -9.37
C TYR A 42 -4.13 2.86 -8.07
N THR A 43 -4.30 1.89 -7.17
CA THR A 43 -5.02 2.08 -5.90
C THR A 43 -4.33 3.10 -5.02
N LEU A 44 -3.01 2.99 -4.88
CA LEU A 44 -2.22 3.94 -4.11
C LEU A 44 -2.26 5.33 -4.75
N ALA A 45 -2.00 5.46 -6.06
CA ALA A 45 -1.97 6.74 -6.74
C ALA A 45 -3.33 7.47 -6.64
N SER A 46 -4.43 6.72 -6.81
CA SER A 46 -5.78 7.23 -6.60
C SER A 46 -5.99 7.74 -5.17
N ALA A 47 -5.48 7.03 -4.17
CA ALA A 47 -5.60 7.42 -2.76
C ALA A 47 -4.80 8.69 -2.41
N ILE A 48 -3.65 8.93 -3.06
CA ILE A 48 -2.69 9.98 -2.69
C ILE A 48 -2.62 11.18 -3.65
N LYS A 49 -3.36 11.18 -4.77
CA LYS A 49 -3.34 12.28 -5.74
C LYS A 49 -3.82 13.64 -5.19
N ALA A 50 -4.74 13.62 -4.22
CA ALA A 50 -5.42 14.82 -3.75
C ALA A 50 -4.69 15.60 -2.62
N PRO A 51 -4.11 14.95 -1.59
CA PRO A 51 -3.53 15.70 -0.48
C PRO A 51 -2.13 16.24 -0.77
N LYS A 52 -1.88 17.49 -0.36
CA LYS A 52 -0.53 18.02 -0.20
C LYS A 52 0.05 17.53 1.13
N LEU A 53 0.81 16.45 1.09
CA LEU A 53 1.44 15.86 2.27
C LEU A 53 2.87 16.38 2.41
N LEU A 54 3.24 16.83 3.62
CA LEU A 54 4.62 17.23 3.95
C LEU A 54 5.60 16.04 3.94
N ARG A 55 5.10 14.84 4.27
CA ARG A 55 5.87 13.59 4.28
C ARG A 55 4.94 12.43 3.97
N LEU A 56 5.37 11.55 3.07
CA LEU A 56 4.59 10.38 2.66
C LEU A 56 5.38 9.09 2.96
N GLY A 57 4.95 8.39 4.01
CA GLY A 57 5.37 7.02 4.27
C GLY A 57 4.39 6.04 3.67
N ILE A 58 4.89 5.02 2.97
CA ILE A 58 4.07 3.95 2.37
C ILE A 58 4.44 2.63 3.01
N SER A 59 3.46 2.02 3.65
CA SER A 59 3.58 0.70 4.27
C SER A 59 3.03 -0.36 3.32
N TYR A 60 3.84 -1.35 2.94
CA TYR A 60 3.39 -2.50 2.17
C TYR A 60 4.27 -3.71 2.44
N ASP A 61 3.67 -4.89 2.58
CA ASP A 61 4.34 -6.14 2.91
C ASP A 61 5.53 -6.40 1.99
N VAL A 62 5.36 -6.19 0.68
CA VAL A 62 6.43 -6.39 -0.31
C VAL A 62 7.00 -5.08 -0.85
N VAL A 63 6.98 -3.99 -0.07
CA VAL A 63 7.47 -2.68 -0.51
C VAL A 63 8.91 -2.74 -1.03
N CYS A 64 9.77 -3.58 -0.43
CA CYS A 64 11.18 -3.71 -0.82
C CYS A 64 11.38 -4.24 -2.25
N LEU A 65 10.38 -4.93 -2.80
CA LEU A 65 10.36 -5.37 -4.20
C LEU A 65 9.63 -4.34 -5.06
N TRP A 66 8.47 -3.89 -4.59
CA TRP A 66 7.56 -3.03 -5.32
C TRP A 66 8.15 -1.64 -5.60
N ILE A 67 8.81 -1.00 -4.61
CA ILE A 67 9.31 0.38 -4.74
C ILE A 67 10.37 0.54 -5.85
N LYS A 68 11.11 -0.54 -6.17
CA LYS A 68 12.14 -0.54 -7.23
C LYS A 68 11.56 -0.28 -8.61
N CYS A 69 10.31 -0.69 -8.84
CA CYS A 69 9.62 -0.56 -10.12
C CYS A 69 8.57 0.55 -10.11
N PHE A 70 8.06 0.95 -8.94
CA PHE A 70 7.02 1.96 -8.79
C PHE A 70 7.36 3.25 -9.55
N GLY A 71 8.60 3.73 -9.44
CA GLY A 71 9.08 4.91 -10.15
C GLY A 71 8.87 4.88 -11.67
N LYS A 72 8.96 3.69 -12.27
CA LYS A 72 8.72 3.48 -13.70
C LYS A 72 7.23 3.33 -13.98
N HIS A 73 6.52 2.58 -13.15
CA HIS A 73 5.11 2.27 -13.35
C HIS A 73 4.22 3.51 -13.28
N VAL A 74 4.49 4.43 -12.35
CA VAL A 74 3.63 5.62 -12.20
C VAL A 74 3.63 6.51 -13.43
N LYS A 75 4.65 6.44 -14.29
CA LYS A 75 4.70 7.22 -15.55
C LYS A 75 3.68 6.74 -16.58
N TYR A 76 3.17 5.52 -16.42
CA TYR A 76 2.17 4.91 -17.28
C TYR A 76 0.76 4.98 -16.70
N LEU A 77 0.59 5.62 -15.54
CA LEU A 77 -0.74 5.81 -14.96
C LEU A 77 -1.53 6.85 -15.77
N PRO A 78 -2.88 6.77 -15.74
CA PRO A 78 -3.72 7.78 -16.35
C PRO A 78 -3.41 9.18 -15.80
N SER A 79 -3.43 10.20 -16.67
CA SER A 79 -3.11 11.58 -16.30
C SER A 79 -3.93 12.10 -15.11
N ALA A 80 -5.18 11.63 -14.95
CA ALA A 80 -6.07 12.01 -13.86
C ALA A 80 -5.63 11.53 -12.46
N ILE A 81 -4.69 10.59 -12.37
CA ILE A 81 -4.15 10.06 -11.10
C ILE A 81 -2.61 10.12 -11.06
N GLN A 82 -2.00 10.85 -11.99
CA GLN A 82 -0.56 11.05 -12.01
C GLN A 82 -0.12 11.76 -10.72
N LEU A 83 0.96 11.28 -10.11
CA LEU A 83 1.48 11.86 -8.88
C LEU A 83 2.12 13.22 -9.13
N SER A 84 1.76 14.21 -8.30
CA SER A 84 2.40 15.53 -8.28
C SER A 84 3.71 15.56 -7.46
N ASN A 85 3.86 14.62 -6.53
CA ASN A 85 5.00 14.57 -5.61
C ASN A 85 6.14 13.77 -6.24
N SER A 86 7.38 14.15 -5.92
CA SER A 86 8.52 13.32 -6.30
C SER A 86 8.42 11.96 -5.63
N ILE A 87 8.67 10.92 -6.40
CA ILE A 87 8.69 9.54 -5.92
C ILE A 87 9.87 9.33 -4.97
N GLU A 88 10.91 10.16 -5.10
CA GLU A 88 12.09 10.17 -4.24
C GLU A 88 11.77 10.63 -2.81
N ASP A 89 10.67 11.37 -2.62
CA ASP A 89 10.21 11.82 -1.29
C ASP A 89 9.38 10.75 -0.55
N ILE A 90 9.14 9.61 -1.19
CA ILE A 90 8.41 8.49 -0.58
C ILE A 90 9.33 7.71 0.34
N ILE A 91 8.86 7.49 1.57
CA ILE A 91 9.54 6.65 2.55
C ILE A 91 8.88 5.25 2.53
N PRO A 92 9.53 4.24 1.91
CA PRO A 92 9.01 2.88 1.91
C PRO A 92 9.19 2.20 3.27
N LEU A 93 8.16 1.53 3.75
CA LEU A 93 8.12 0.86 5.05
C LEU A 93 7.48 -0.52 4.96
N ILE A 94 7.95 -1.46 5.77
CA ILE A 94 7.35 -2.80 5.92
C ILE A 94 6.64 -2.85 7.28
N PRO A 95 5.39 -3.36 7.37
CA PRO A 95 4.72 -3.54 8.65
C PRO A 95 5.56 -4.37 9.62
N LYS A 96 5.56 -3.99 10.91
CA LYS A 96 6.49 -4.53 11.91
C LYS A 96 6.45 -6.06 12.03
N PHE A 97 5.26 -6.64 12.00
CA PHE A 97 5.08 -8.10 12.08
C PHE A 97 5.71 -8.83 10.88
N HIS A 98 5.63 -8.23 9.70
CA HIS A 98 6.15 -8.85 8.47
C HIS A 98 7.65 -8.65 8.32
N LEU A 99 8.21 -7.59 8.91
CA LEU A 99 9.60 -7.18 8.73
C LEU A 99 10.60 -8.33 8.93
N GLN A 100 10.39 -9.20 9.93
CA GLN A 100 11.29 -10.34 10.20
C GLN A 100 11.28 -11.42 9.11
N ALA A 101 10.22 -11.51 8.30
CA ALA A 101 10.15 -12.43 7.17
C ALA A 101 10.97 -11.95 5.96
N HIS A 102 11.52 -10.73 6.00
CA HIS A 102 12.40 -10.21 4.96
C HIS A 102 13.87 -10.49 5.27
N LYS A 103 14.72 -10.37 4.24
CA LYS A 103 16.18 -10.38 4.40
C LYS A 103 16.65 -9.30 5.38
N GLU A 104 17.78 -9.53 6.04
CA GLU A 104 18.34 -8.63 7.07
C GLU A 104 18.54 -7.18 6.59
N ASP A 105 18.94 -6.98 5.33
CA ASP A 105 19.08 -5.65 4.71
C ASP A 105 17.77 -4.83 4.71
N CYS A 106 16.61 -5.48 4.84
CA CYS A 106 15.32 -4.80 4.98
C CYS A 106 15.05 -4.33 6.43
N HIS A 107 15.61 -5.02 7.44
CA HIS A 107 15.25 -4.85 8.85
C HIS A 107 15.58 -3.47 9.41
N SER A 108 16.64 -2.83 8.91
CA SER A 108 16.93 -1.43 9.23
C SER A 108 16.31 -0.48 8.21
N ARG A 109 16.48 -0.78 6.92
CA ARG A 109 16.13 0.10 5.80
C ARG A 109 14.65 0.47 5.72
N TYR A 110 13.75 -0.48 5.98
CA TYR A 110 12.30 -0.29 5.83
C TYR A 110 11.54 -0.36 7.16
N SER A 111 12.23 -0.19 8.28
CA SER A 111 11.63 -0.29 9.60
C SER A 111 10.98 1.01 10.05
N PHE A 112 9.75 0.89 10.55
CA PHE A 112 9.08 1.99 11.25
C PHE A 112 9.87 2.53 12.45
N ASN A 113 10.65 1.69 13.13
CA ASN A 113 11.39 2.11 14.33
C ASN A 113 12.54 3.09 13.99
N PHE A 114 13.03 3.07 12.75
CA PHE A 114 14.07 3.99 12.27
C PHE A 114 13.50 5.11 11.39
N CYS A 115 12.18 5.17 11.22
CA CYS A 115 11.51 6.20 10.43
C CYS A 115 11.12 7.40 11.29
N LEU A 116 11.79 8.54 11.07
CA LEU A 116 11.48 9.77 11.78
C LEU A 116 10.02 10.20 11.53
N GLY A 117 9.29 10.48 12.61
CA GLY A 117 7.88 10.91 12.56
C GLY A 117 6.87 9.77 12.39
N ALA A 118 7.31 8.50 12.40
CA ALA A 118 6.42 7.35 12.41
C ALA A 118 5.70 7.12 13.75
N GLY A 119 6.26 7.63 14.86
CA GLY A 119 5.75 7.36 16.21
C GLY A 119 5.69 5.86 16.51
N CYS A 120 4.64 5.42 17.19
CA CYS A 120 4.42 4.00 17.51
C CYS A 120 3.63 3.23 16.43
N THR A 121 3.58 3.73 15.19
CA THR A 121 2.85 3.09 14.08
C THR A 121 3.45 1.72 13.75
N ASP A 122 2.60 0.69 13.58
CA ASP A 122 3.02 -0.68 13.26
C ASP A 122 2.81 -1.08 11.79
N GLY A 123 2.07 -0.28 11.03
CA GLY A 123 1.73 -0.54 9.62
C GLY A 123 0.64 -1.60 9.42
N LYS A 124 -0.05 -2.05 10.48
CA LYS A 124 -1.02 -3.15 10.46
C LYS A 124 -2.48 -2.72 10.45
N GLY A 125 -2.75 -1.41 10.39
CA GLY A 125 -4.10 -0.87 10.38
C GLY A 125 -5.00 -1.47 9.30
N ILE A 126 -4.46 -1.71 8.10
CA ILE A 126 -5.26 -2.26 6.98
C ILE A 126 -5.79 -3.66 7.30
N GLU A 127 -4.97 -4.56 7.86
CA GLU A 127 -5.36 -5.92 8.25
C GLU A 127 -6.43 -5.93 9.33
N ARG A 128 -6.34 -5.00 10.30
CA ARG A 128 -7.38 -4.84 11.34
C ARG A 128 -8.71 -4.34 10.76
N THR A 129 -8.65 -3.37 9.85
CA THR A 129 -9.87 -2.87 9.21
C THR A 129 -10.52 -3.90 8.29
N TRP A 130 -9.73 -4.78 7.67
CA TRP A 130 -10.29 -5.90 6.89
C TRP A 130 -11.08 -6.86 7.76
N ASP A 131 -10.56 -7.19 8.95
CA ASP A 131 -11.26 -8.05 9.91
C ASP A 131 -12.63 -7.46 10.28
N GLY A 132 -12.68 -6.15 10.57
CA GLY A 132 -13.94 -5.45 10.85
C GLY A 132 -14.95 -5.50 9.69
N VAL A 133 -14.51 -5.29 8.45
CA VAL A 133 -15.40 -5.27 7.27
C VAL A 133 -15.87 -6.68 6.85
N ILE A 134 -15.07 -7.72 7.15
CA ILE A 134 -15.41 -9.10 6.79
C ILE A 134 -16.22 -9.78 7.90
N SER A 135 -16.02 -9.38 9.17
CA SER A 135 -16.72 -9.96 10.34
C SER A 135 -18.15 -9.47 10.52
N GLU A 136 -18.55 -8.32 9.94
CA GLU A 136 -19.94 -7.85 9.95
C GLU A 136 -20.89 -8.63 9.00
N LYS A 137 -20.40 -9.71 8.39
CA LYS A 137 -21.27 -10.72 7.74
C LYS A 137 -21.54 -11.87 8.71
N CYS A 138 -22.31 -11.60 9.75
CA CYS A 138 -23.05 -12.64 10.48
C CYS A 138 -24.42 -12.12 10.87
#